data_AF-R7Z8F1-F1
#
_entry.id   AF-R7Z8F1-F1
#
_cell.length_a   1.000
_cell.length_b   1.000
_cell.length_c   1.000
_cell.angle_alpha   90.00
_cell.angle_beta   90.00
_cell.angle_gamma   90.00
#
_symmetry.space_group_name_H-M   'P 1'
#
loop_
_entity.id
_entity.type
_entity.pdbx_description
1 polymer ?
#
loop_
_entity_poly.entity_id
_entity_poly.type
_entity_poly.pdbx_seq_one_letter_code
_entity_poly.pdbx_strand_id
1 'polypeptide(L)'
;MSLTVSNNYELIYWKDRIWKIGPDGKLIPLTNENGDIVKNPLTGQPEYEYLEDGTRVNAARLNHMDKGIYMAHDIIVQLTATIRRMQIQMELDGRVPGNSGTFADTLDGSTNKIMLDKAMTDIIEAVVIGTTTLKVASVDGFIPFTQVTIFDDEHSEDVVITEIGTGTIKVQALKNAYKKGAKVARSNVQIDTVNAEMGVGDWQTYNVELVEVV
;
A
#
# COMPACT_ATOMS: atom_id res chain seq x y z
N MET A 1 -6.05 -1.77 21.25
CA MET A 1 -6.46 -0.99 22.44
C MET A 1 -6.28 0.48 22.07
N SER A 2 -7.35 1.20 21.68
CA SER A 2 -7.23 2.62 21.29
C SER A 2 -7.37 3.49 22.53
N LEU A 3 -6.33 4.30 22.81
CA LEU A 3 -6.37 5.31 23.84
C LEU A 3 -7.17 6.50 23.31
N THR A 4 -8.43 6.59 23.70
CA THR A 4 -9.23 7.81 23.51
C THR A 4 -8.83 8.80 24.60
N VAL A 5 -7.92 9.71 24.28
CA VAL A 5 -7.56 10.83 25.16
C VAL A 5 -8.64 11.90 25.00
N SER A 6 -9.54 12.03 25.97
CA SER A 6 -10.50 13.15 26.00
C SER A 6 -9.77 14.41 26.46
N ASN A 7 -9.36 15.25 25.52
CA ASN A 7 -8.81 16.57 25.82
C ASN A 7 -9.95 17.58 26.00
N ASN A 8 -10.52 17.63 27.21
CA ASN A 8 -11.31 18.78 27.64
C ASN A 8 -10.35 19.94 27.93
N TYR A 9 -9.90 20.61 26.87
CA TYR A 9 -9.09 21.82 26.99
C TYR A 9 -10.00 23.05 26.95
N GLU A 10 -9.95 23.87 28.00
CA GLU A 10 -10.62 25.16 28.03
C GLU A 10 -9.61 26.25 27.67
N LEU A 11 -9.94 27.04 26.64
CA LEU A 11 -9.03 28.05 26.06
C LEU A 11 -8.73 29.13 27.10
N ILE A 12 -7.47 29.20 27.55
CA ILE A 12 -6.99 30.29 28.40
C ILE A 12 -6.79 31.52 27.52
N TYR A 13 -7.64 32.52 27.68
CA TYR A 13 -7.46 33.82 27.04
C TYR A 13 -6.28 34.54 27.69
N TRP A 14 -5.13 34.58 27.01
CA TRP A 14 -4.03 35.43 27.44
C TRP A 14 -4.40 36.89 27.14
N LYS A 15 -4.49 37.70 28.19
CA LYS A 15 -4.61 39.15 28.08
C LYS A 15 -3.26 39.75 28.45
N ASP A 16 -2.68 40.51 27.54
CA ASP A 16 -1.62 41.44 27.94
C ASP A 16 -2.28 42.50 28.85
N ARG A 17 -1.80 42.66 30.07
CA ARG A 17 -2.34 43.63 31.04
C ARG A 17 -1.17 44.42 31.60
N ILE A 18 -1.27 45.75 31.63
CA ILE A 18 -0.33 46.58 32.38
C ILE A 18 -0.90 46.76 33.78
N TRP A 19 -0.23 46.20 34.77
CA TRP A 19 -0.73 46.12 36.13
C TRP A 19 -0.45 47.41 36.89
N LYS A 20 -1.41 47.84 37.70
CA LYS A 20 -1.23 49.02 38.56
C LYS A 20 -0.45 48.63 39.81
N ILE A 21 0.65 49.33 40.05
CA ILE A 21 1.51 49.13 41.21
C ILE A 21 1.17 50.23 42.23
N GLY A 22 0.91 49.82 43.47
CA GLY A 22 0.67 50.74 44.58
C GLY A 22 1.94 51.44 45.06
N PRO A 23 1.82 52.45 45.94
CA PRO A 23 2.97 53.18 46.50
C PRO A 23 4.02 52.30 47.16
N ASP A 24 3.59 51.11 47.63
CA ASP A 24 4.43 50.11 48.31
C ASP A 24 5.13 49.14 47.35
N GLY A 25 5.05 49.37 46.03
CA GLY A 25 5.66 48.50 45.01
C GLY A 25 4.91 47.17 44.79
N LYS A 26 3.73 47.00 45.39
CA LYS A 26 2.89 45.79 45.28
C LYS A 26 1.69 46.02 44.37
N LEU A 27 1.23 44.94 43.74
CA LEU A 27 0.04 44.93 42.90
C LEU A 27 -1.22 45.16 43.75
N ILE A 28 -2.14 46.00 43.27
CA ILE A 28 -3.39 46.32 43.98
C ILE A 28 -4.47 45.30 43.56
N PRO A 29 -5.06 44.51 44.48
CA PRO A 29 -6.11 43.54 44.14
C PRO A 29 -7.40 44.26 43.70
N LEU A 30 -8.07 43.72 42.68
CA LEU A 30 -9.33 44.23 42.17
C LEU A 30 -10.45 43.91 43.16
N THR A 31 -11.21 44.92 43.54
CA THR A 31 -12.26 44.82 44.55
C THR A 31 -13.63 45.06 43.90
N ASN A 32 -14.61 44.19 44.17
CA ASN A 32 -16.00 44.36 43.72
C ASN A 32 -16.71 45.51 44.48
N GLU A 33 -17.90 45.92 44.00
CA GLU A 33 -18.74 46.95 44.64
C GLU A 33 -19.07 46.67 46.12
N ASN A 34 -18.94 45.42 46.56
CA ASN A 34 -19.15 44.97 47.94
C ASN A 34 -17.88 44.94 48.82
N GLY A 35 -16.70 45.33 48.29
CA GLY A 35 -15.45 45.31 49.05
C GLY A 35 -14.68 43.98 49.02
N ASP A 36 -15.17 42.97 48.30
CA ASP A 36 -14.53 41.66 48.19
C ASP A 36 -13.53 41.58 47.02
N ILE A 37 -12.42 40.87 47.23
CA ILE A 37 -11.41 40.64 46.20
C ILE A 37 -11.96 39.70 45.12
N VAL A 38 -11.98 40.17 43.87
CA VAL A 38 -12.36 39.36 42.71
C VAL A 38 -11.32 38.26 42.51
N LYS A 39 -11.76 37.00 42.49
CA LYS A 39 -10.88 35.85 42.19
C LYS A 39 -11.20 35.31 40.81
N ASN A 40 -10.16 34.94 40.06
CA ASN A 40 -10.32 34.29 38.78
C ASN A 40 -10.93 32.89 38.99
N PRO A 41 -12.07 32.56 38.36
CA PRO A 41 -12.77 31.29 38.58
C PRO A 41 -11.96 30.06 38.12
N LEU A 42 -10.97 30.23 37.24
CA LEU A 42 -10.17 29.14 36.70
C LEU A 42 -8.89 28.85 37.50
N THR A 43 -8.29 29.88 38.12
CA THR A 43 -6.99 29.75 38.82
C THR A 43 -7.09 29.94 40.33
N GLY A 44 -8.22 30.45 40.84
CA GLY A 44 -8.43 30.75 42.27
C GLY A 44 -7.59 31.91 42.82
N GLN A 45 -6.78 32.55 41.98
CA GLN A 45 -5.94 33.68 42.35
C GLN A 45 -6.74 35.00 42.31
N PRO A 46 -6.39 35.99 43.16
CA PRO A 46 -7.00 37.31 43.09
C PRO A 46 -6.67 37.96 41.73
N GLU A 47 -7.67 38.58 41.11
CA GLU A 47 -7.44 39.52 40.01
C GLU A 47 -6.98 40.86 40.60
N TYR A 48 -6.20 41.62 39.82
CA TYR A 48 -5.58 42.87 40.26
C TYR A 48 -5.95 44.01 39.31
N GLU A 49 -5.91 45.24 39.83
CA GLU A 49 -6.15 46.45 39.05
C GLU A 49 -5.13 46.59 37.92
N TYR A 50 -5.62 46.98 36.74
CA TYR A 50 -4.81 47.23 35.55
C TYR A 50 -5.03 48.66 35.06
N LEU A 51 -3.96 49.28 34.55
CA LEU A 51 -3.96 50.62 33.96
C LEU A 51 -4.53 50.61 32.54
N GLU A 52 -4.29 49.52 31.80
CA GLU A 52 -4.70 49.35 30.41
C GLU A 52 -5.02 47.88 30.12
N ASP A 53 -6.16 47.61 29.48
CA ASP A 53 -6.51 46.27 28.97
C ASP A 53 -5.84 46.14 27.59
N GLY A 54 -4.85 45.26 27.47
CA GLY A 54 -4.13 45.05 26.21
C GLY A 54 -5.01 44.41 25.13
N THR A 55 -4.42 44.22 23.95
CA THR A 55 -5.15 43.65 22.81
C THR A 55 -5.55 42.20 23.11
N ARG A 56 -6.85 41.92 23.21
CA ARG A 56 -7.36 40.55 23.36
C ARG A 56 -6.87 39.67 22.22
N VAL A 57 -6.05 38.68 22.55
CA VAL A 57 -5.57 37.66 21.63
C VAL A 57 -6.65 36.58 21.57
N ASN A 58 -7.52 36.62 20.56
CA ASN A 58 -8.49 35.55 20.30
C ASN A 58 -7.97 34.66 19.16
N ALA A 59 -8.41 33.40 19.11
CA ALA A 59 -8.00 32.45 18.07
C ALA A 59 -8.25 32.97 16.63
N ALA A 60 -9.21 33.87 16.45
CA ALA A 60 -9.48 34.55 15.17
C ALA A 60 -8.39 35.57 14.80
N ARG A 61 -7.80 36.28 15.76
CA ARG A 61 -6.68 37.22 15.57
C ARG A 61 -5.33 36.52 15.42
N LEU A 62 -5.16 35.34 16.04
CA LEU A 62 -4.00 34.46 15.83
C LEU A 62 -4.14 33.54 14.61
N ASN A 63 -5.16 33.75 13.78
CA ASN A 63 -5.36 33.02 12.52
C ASN A 63 -5.24 31.48 12.65
N HIS A 64 -5.74 30.91 13.75
CA HIS A 64 -5.66 29.48 14.03
C HIS A 64 -4.24 28.88 13.99
N MET A 65 -3.20 29.61 14.42
CA MET A 65 -1.81 29.10 14.50
C MET A 65 -1.71 27.72 15.17
N ASP A 66 -2.50 27.46 16.22
CA ASP A 66 -2.52 26.16 16.91
C ASP A 66 -2.98 25.00 15.99
N LYS A 67 -3.96 25.26 15.12
CA LYS A 67 -4.38 24.29 14.10
C LYS A 67 -3.29 24.11 13.05
N GLY A 68 -2.59 25.18 12.68
CA GLY A 68 -1.44 25.11 11.79
C GLY A 68 -0.31 24.24 12.36
N ILE A 69 0.00 24.39 13.65
CA ILE A 69 0.99 23.57 14.36
C ILE A 69 0.56 22.10 14.41
N TYR A 70 -0.72 21.84 14.71
CA TYR A 70 -1.25 20.48 14.74
C TYR A 70 -1.21 19.80 13.36
N MET A 71 -1.62 20.51 12.30
CA MET A 71 -1.55 20.01 10.93
C MET A 71 -0.11 19.77 10.48
N ALA A 72 0.81 20.67 10.84
CA ALA A 72 2.24 20.49 10.55
C ALA A 72 2.81 19.25 11.24
N HIS A 73 2.44 19.00 12.50
CA HIS A 73 2.82 17.79 13.20
C HIS A 73 2.31 16.52 12.49
N ASP A 74 1.04 16.48 12.11
CA ASP A 74 0.47 15.32 11.40
C ASP A 74 1.18 15.06 10.06
N ILE A 75 1.46 16.13 9.29
CA ILE A 75 2.24 16.04 8.05
C ILE A 75 3.65 15.49 8.31
N ILE A 76 4.33 15.93 9.37
CA ILE A 76 5.67 15.44 9.74
C ILE A 76 5.62 13.95 10.09
N VAL A 77 4.60 13.50 10.81
CA VAL A 77 4.42 12.07 11.16
C VAL A 77 4.23 11.24 9.89
N GLN A 78 3.35 11.67 8.97
CA GLN A 78 3.14 10.98 7.70
C GLN A 78 4.42 10.97 6.84
N LEU A 79 5.12 12.09 6.76
CA LEU A 79 6.38 12.20 6.02
C LEU A 79 7.47 11.28 6.60
N THR A 80 7.55 11.18 7.92
CA THR A 80 8.50 10.28 8.61
C THR A 80 8.22 8.82 8.27
N ALA A 81 6.95 8.42 8.23
CA ALA A 81 6.56 7.07 7.81
C ALA A 81 6.96 6.79 6.34
N THR A 82 6.74 7.75 5.44
CA THR A 82 7.16 7.64 4.02
C THR A 82 8.68 7.54 3.88
N ILE A 83 9.44 8.37 4.59
CA ILE A 83 10.92 8.31 4.58
C ILE A 83 11.39 6.93 5.07
N ARG A 84 10.80 6.41 6.15
CA ARG A 84 11.16 5.09 6.68
C ARG A 84 10.89 3.99 5.66
N ARG A 85 9.76 4.07 4.94
CA ARG A 85 9.42 3.14 3.85
C ARG A 85 10.46 3.18 2.73
N MET A 86 10.88 4.36 2.29
CA MET A 86 11.93 4.51 1.26
C MET A 86 13.27 3.94 1.74
N GLN A 87 13.66 4.22 2.99
CA GLN A 87 14.89 3.66 3.57
C GLN A 87 14.89 2.14 3.60
N ILE A 88 13.77 1.52 4.00
CA ILE A 88 13.61 0.05 3.99
C ILE A 88 13.75 -0.48 2.56
N GLN A 89 13.12 0.17 1.58
CA GLN A 89 13.24 -0.24 0.18
C GLN A 89 14.68 -0.15 -0.31
N MET A 90 15.41 0.93 -0.01
CA MET A 90 16.81 1.10 -0.41
C MET A 90 17.77 0.14 0.29
N GLU A 91 17.56 -0.17 1.57
CA GLU A 91 18.39 -1.14 2.30
C GLU A 91 18.21 -2.56 1.75
N LEU A 92 16.98 -2.90 1.36
CA LEU A 92 16.70 -4.20 0.75
C LEU A 92 17.26 -4.31 -0.67
N ASP A 93 17.23 -3.24 -1.45
CA ASP A 93 17.68 -3.19 -2.86
C ASP A 93 19.20 -3.27 -3.06
N GLY A 94 19.98 -3.38 -1.99
CA GLY A 94 21.44 -3.45 -2.02
C GLY A 94 22.06 -4.57 -1.19
N ARG A 95 21.26 -5.45 -0.58
CA ARG A 95 21.75 -6.40 0.44
C ARG A 95 22.57 -7.57 -0.12
N VAL A 96 22.43 -7.89 -1.40
CA VAL A 96 23.21 -8.94 -2.08
C VAL A 96 23.70 -8.42 -3.42
N PRO A 97 25.03 -8.30 -3.65
CA PRO A 97 25.57 -7.91 -4.94
C PRO A 97 25.10 -8.86 -6.05
N GLY A 98 24.48 -8.31 -7.10
CA GLY A 98 23.99 -9.08 -8.25
C GLY A 98 22.57 -9.63 -8.15
N ASN A 99 21.84 -9.36 -7.05
CA ASN A 99 20.42 -9.71 -6.94
C ASN A 99 19.54 -8.47 -7.20
N SER A 100 18.80 -8.47 -8.32
CA SER A 100 17.85 -7.41 -8.68
C SER A 100 16.45 -7.63 -8.09
N GLY A 101 16.25 -8.70 -7.31
CA GLY A 101 14.97 -9.08 -6.72
C GLY A 101 14.89 -8.74 -5.24
N THR A 102 14.11 -7.71 -4.91
CA THR A 102 13.76 -7.37 -3.52
C THR A 102 12.39 -7.92 -3.15
N PHE A 103 12.33 -8.80 -2.14
CA PHE A 103 11.08 -9.29 -1.54
C PHE A 103 10.64 -8.34 -0.42
N ALA A 104 9.75 -7.41 -0.75
CA ALA A 104 9.13 -6.54 0.25
C ALA A 104 7.62 -6.56 0.07
N ASP A 105 6.92 -7.17 1.02
CA ASP A 105 5.49 -6.98 1.20
C ASP A 105 5.29 -5.73 2.05
N THR A 106 4.60 -4.73 1.51
CA THR A 106 4.30 -3.48 2.20
C THR A 106 3.18 -3.62 3.24
N LEU A 107 2.64 -4.83 3.44
CA LEU A 107 1.55 -5.18 4.37
C LEU A 107 0.29 -4.33 4.18
N ASP A 108 0.12 -3.75 2.99
CA ASP A 108 -1.01 -2.91 2.58
C ASP A 108 -1.84 -3.55 1.46
N GLY A 109 -1.63 -4.86 1.21
CA GLY A 109 -2.45 -5.66 0.29
C GLY A 109 -2.16 -5.42 -1.20
N SER A 110 -1.14 -4.64 -1.55
CA SER A 110 -0.76 -4.37 -2.94
C SER A 110 0.70 -4.80 -3.19
N THR A 111 0.89 -5.86 -3.96
CA THR A 111 2.23 -6.35 -4.33
C THR A 111 2.71 -5.65 -5.60
N ASN A 112 3.65 -4.71 -5.49
CA ASN A 112 4.01 -3.85 -6.63
C ASN A 112 5.15 -4.41 -7.53
N LYS A 113 5.68 -5.60 -7.24
CA LYS A 113 6.92 -6.07 -7.89
C LYS A 113 6.90 -7.46 -8.52
N ILE A 114 5.92 -8.31 -8.22
CA ILE A 114 5.79 -9.65 -8.81
C ILE A 114 4.32 -9.89 -9.11
N MET A 115 4.00 -10.16 -10.37
CA MET A 115 2.67 -10.56 -10.80
C MET A 115 2.75 -11.99 -11.32
N LEU A 116 1.76 -12.81 -10.95
CA LEU A 116 1.61 -14.13 -11.53
C LEU A 116 1.33 -13.99 -13.03
N ASP A 117 2.23 -14.53 -13.84
CA ASP A 117 2.02 -14.61 -15.28
C ASP A 117 1.10 -15.79 -15.60
N LYS A 118 -0.11 -15.48 -16.06
CA LYS A 118 -1.16 -16.44 -16.40
C LYS A 118 -1.22 -16.75 -17.90
N ALA A 119 -0.23 -16.32 -18.69
CA ALA A 119 -0.19 -16.65 -20.11
C ALA A 119 -0.20 -18.17 -20.31
N MET A 120 -1.20 -18.66 -21.03
CA MET A 120 -1.35 -20.07 -21.40
C MET A 120 -1.90 -20.20 -22.82
N THR A 121 -1.57 -21.28 -23.49
CA THR A 121 -2.08 -21.61 -24.83
C THR A 121 -2.15 -23.13 -25.02
N ASP A 122 -2.89 -23.55 -26.03
CA ASP A 122 -3.09 -24.95 -26.39
C ASP A 122 -2.25 -25.33 -27.60
N ILE A 123 -1.65 -26.51 -27.57
CA ILE A 123 -1.01 -27.12 -28.73
C ILE A 123 -2.09 -27.69 -29.66
N ILE A 124 -2.11 -27.28 -30.93
CA ILE A 124 -3.18 -27.63 -31.88
C ILE A 124 -3.00 -28.99 -32.55
N GLU A 125 -1.80 -29.57 -32.50
CA GLU A 125 -1.44 -30.85 -33.09
C GLU A 125 -0.65 -31.70 -32.09
N ALA A 126 -0.69 -33.02 -32.21
CA ALA A 126 0.14 -33.89 -31.37
C ALA A 126 1.63 -33.68 -31.69
N VAL A 127 2.48 -33.75 -30.67
CA VAL A 127 3.91 -33.43 -30.76
C VAL A 127 4.73 -34.66 -30.42
N VAL A 128 5.74 -34.96 -31.24
CA VAL A 128 6.66 -36.08 -31.02
C VAL A 128 7.89 -35.63 -30.25
N ILE A 129 8.58 -36.59 -29.62
CA ILE A 129 9.84 -36.37 -28.93
C ILE A 129 10.87 -35.67 -29.84
N GLY A 130 11.63 -34.74 -29.28
CA GLY A 130 12.65 -33.97 -29.99
C GLY A 130 12.12 -32.83 -30.87
N THR A 131 10.80 -32.64 -30.95
CA THR A 131 10.22 -31.50 -31.69
C THR A 131 10.68 -30.18 -31.06
N THR A 132 10.97 -29.18 -31.91
CA THR A 132 11.41 -27.84 -31.47
C THR A 132 10.43 -26.74 -31.88
N THR A 133 9.43 -27.04 -32.71
CA THR A 133 8.44 -26.08 -33.20
C THR A 133 7.04 -26.54 -32.82
N LEU A 134 6.41 -25.82 -31.90
CA LEU A 134 5.06 -26.09 -31.43
C LEU A 134 4.09 -25.22 -32.22
N LYS A 135 3.07 -25.85 -32.81
CA LYS A 135 1.92 -25.10 -33.32
C LYS A 135 0.93 -24.89 -32.19
N VAL A 136 0.56 -23.64 -31.95
CA VAL A 136 -0.27 -23.25 -30.80
C VAL A 136 -1.48 -22.44 -31.23
N ALA A 137 -2.52 -22.41 -30.41
CA ALA A 137 -3.74 -21.67 -30.67
C ALA A 137 -3.55 -20.15 -30.63
N SER A 138 -2.76 -19.66 -29.66
CA SER A 138 -2.33 -18.26 -29.55
C SER A 138 -0.88 -18.18 -29.07
N VAL A 139 -0.19 -17.10 -29.44
CA VAL A 139 1.16 -16.73 -28.97
C VAL A 139 1.14 -15.51 -28.04
N ASP A 140 -0.05 -15.01 -27.70
CA ASP A 140 -0.22 -13.82 -26.88
C ASP A 140 0.33 -14.04 -25.47
N GLY A 141 1.06 -13.07 -24.96
CA GLY A 141 1.67 -13.12 -23.61
C GLY A 141 2.97 -13.93 -23.53
N PHE A 142 3.40 -14.59 -24.60
CA PHE A 142 4.69 -15.27 -24.63
C PHE A 142 5.81 -14.33 -25.15
N ILE A 143 7.02 -14.50 -24.61
CA ILE A 143 8.22 -13.73 -24.99
C ILE A 143 9.39 -14.71 -25.23
N PRO A 144 10.24 -14.50 -26.24
CA PRO A 144 11.45 -15.30 -26.42
C PRO A 144 12.37 -15.29 -25.20
N PHE A 145 13.16 -16.35 -25.01
CA PHE A 145 14.00 -16.60 -23.83
C PHE A 145 13.20 -16.73 -22.51
N THR A 146 11.93 -17.06 -22.71
CA THR A 146 10.89 -17.53 -21.81
C THR A 146 11.07 -18.91 -21.18
N GLN A 147 10.99 -19.17 -19.87
CA GLN A 147 10.68 -20.55 -19.42
C GLN A 147 9.16 -20.76 -19.42
N VAL A 148 8.72 -21.85 -20.05
CA VAL A 148 7.33 -22.33 -20.05
C VAL A 148 7.29 -23.78 -19.60
N THR A 149 6.20 -24.15 -18.94
CA THR A 149 5.88 -25.53 -18.64
C THR A 149 4.93 -26.05 -19.72
N ILE A 150 5.28 -27.19 -20.31
CA ILE A 150 4.42 -27.95 -21.20
C ILE A 150 3.89 -29.13 -20.40
N PHE A 151 2.59 -29.37 -20.47
CA PHE A 151 1.99 -30.48 -19.74
C PHE A 151 0.76 -31.06 -20.44
N ASP A 152 0.60 -32.37 -20.28
CA ASP A 152 -0.62 -33.11 -20.54
C ASP A 152 -0.97 -34.01 -19.32
N ASP A 153 -1.76 -35.05 -19.53
CA ASP A 153 -2.21 -35.97 -18.49
C ASP A 153 -1.11 -36.94 -18.00
N GLU A 154 -0.07 -37.18 -18.81
CA GLU A 154 0.96 -38.17 -18.52
C GLU A 154 2.32 -37.52 -18.21
N HIS A 155 2.63 -36.40 -18.88
CA HIS A 155 3.95 -35.79 -18.87
C HIS A 155 3.88 -34.30 -18.57
N SER A 156 4.92 -33.81 -17.92
CA SER A 156 5.20 -32.38 -17.78
C SER A 156 6.69 -32.13 -17.89
N GLU A 157 7.06 -31.07 -18.61
CA GLU A 157 8.45 -30.62 -18.66
C GLU A 157 8.53 -29.10 -18.79
N ASP A 158 9.64 -28.55 -18.29
CA ASP A 158 9.96 -27.14 -18.43
C ASP A 158 10.93 -26.93 -19.59
N VAL A 159 10.58 -26.03 -20.50
CA VAL A 159 11.38 -25.72 -21.69
C VAL A 159 11.54 -24.22 -21.86
N VAL A 160 12.63 -23.83 -22.52
CA VAL A 160 12.89 -22.43 -22.85
C VAL A 160 12.41 -22.13 -24.27
N ILE A 161 11.63 -21.06 -24.44
CA ILE A 161 11.25 -20.50 -25.73
C ILE A 161 12.48 -19.88 -26.38
N THR A 162 12.78 -20.29 -27.61
CA THR A 162 13.89 -19.74 -28.40
C THR A 162 13.42 -18.64 -29.34
N GLU A 163 12.21 -18.77 -29.90
CA GLU A 163 11.64 -17.83 -30.87
C GLU A 163 10.11 -17.91 -30.85
N ILE A 164 9.44 -16.83 -31.20
CA ILE A 164 7.98 -16.78 -31.38
C ILE A 164 7.68 -16.39 -32.83
N GLY A 165 6.93 -17.23 -33.51
CA GLY A 165 6.45 -16.98 -34.87
C GLY A 165 4.94 -16.71 -34.89
N THR A 166 4.38 -16.65 -36.09
CA THR A 166 2.93 -16.52 -36.27
C THR A 166 2.27 -17.88 -35.99
N GLY A 167 1.53 -18.00 -34.88
CA GLY A 167 0.85 -19.24 -34.48
C GLY A 167 1.79 -20.38 -34.09
N THR A 168 3.07 -20.09 -33.88
CA THR A 168 4.08 -21.09 -33.53
C THR A 168 5.02 -20.58 -32.44
N ILE A 169 5.41 -21.47 -31.54
CA ILE A 169 6.39 -21.21 -30.50
C ILE A 169 7.54 -22.19 -30.71
N LYS A 170 8.76 -21.69 -30.88
CA LYS A 170 9.95 -22.55 -30.93
C LYS A 170 10.53 -22.70 -29.52
N VAL A 171 10.90 -23.93 -29.19
CA VAL A 171 11.42 -24.33 -27.88
C VAL A 171 12.66 -25.20 -28.06
N GLN A 172 13.36 -25.46 -26.95
CA GLN A 172 14.35 -26.53 -26.89
C GLN A 172 13.71 -27.88 -27.22
N ALA A 173 14.51 -28.83 -27.71
CA ALA A 173 14.02 -30.14 -28.11
C ALA A 173 13.33 -30.83 -26.92
N LEU A 174 12.06 -31.22 -27.12
CA LEU A 174 11.24 -31.85 -26.08
C LEU A 174 11.76 -33.25 -25.73
N LYS A 175 11.70 -33.60 -24.44
CA LYS A 175 12.03 -34.95 -23.96
C LYS A 175 10.85 -35.89 -24.01
N ASN A 176 9.62 -35.37 -24.05
CA ASN A 176 8.42 -36.17 -24.13
C ASN A 176 7.64 -35.91 -25.43
N ALA A 177 6.73 -36.82 -25.74
CA ALA A 177 5.68 -36.57 -26.72
C ALA A 177 4.44 -36.03 -25.99
N TYR A 178 3.67 -35.16 -26.65
CA TYR A 178 2.47 -34.56 -26.07
C TYR A 178 1.26 -34.76 -26.97
N LYS A 179 0.11 -35.00 -26.33
CA LYS A 179 -1.17 -35.15 -27.04
C LYS A 179 -1.64 -33.80 -27.60
N LYS A 180 -2.51 -33.86 -28.62
CA LYS A 180 -3.21 -32.66 -29.11
C LYS A 180 -4.00 -32.04 -27.95
N GLY A 181 -3.90 -30.73 -27.79
CA GLY A 181 -4.53 -29.99 -26.69
C GLY A 181 -3.69 -29.91 -25.43
N ALA A 182 -2.45 -30.44 -25.43
CA ALA A 182 -1.51 -30.18 -24.34
C ALA A 182 -1.33 -28.67 -24.13
N LYS A 183 -1.09 -28.26 -22.88
CA LYS A 183 -1.00 -26.85 -22.48
C LYS A 183 0.45 -26.41 -22.50
N VAL A 184 0.68 -25.18 -22.95
CA VAL A 184 1.93 -24.44 -22.77
C VAL A 184 1.61 -23.25 -21.88
N ALA A 185 2.21 -23.17 -20.70
CA ALA A 185 1.89 -22.13 -19.72
C ALA A 185 3.13 -21.53 -19.07
N ARG A 186 3.05 -20.24 -18.72
CA ARG A 186 4.05 -19.55 -17.88
C ARG A 186 3.88 -19.89 -16.40
N SER A 187 2.66 -20.20 -15.99
CA SER A 187 2.35 -20.77 -14.70
C SER A 187 1.19 -21.74 -14.85
N ASN A 188 1.34 -22.94 -14.31
CA ASN A 188 0.28 -23.94 -14.21
C ASN A 188 -0.46 -23.84 -12.87
N VAL A 189 -0.43 -22.68 -12.19
CA VAL A 189 -1.12 -22.51 -10.91
C VAL A 189 -2.59 -22.16 -11.13
N GLN A 190 -3.47 -22.94 -10.52
CA GLN A 190 -4.89 -22.63 -10.39
C GLN A 190 -5.15 -22.04 -9.00
N ILE A 191 -5.71 -20.84 -8.97
CA ILE A 191 -6.07 -20.16 -7.72
C ILE A 191 -7.53 -20.49 -7.42
N ASP A 192 -7.78 -21.25 -6.36
CA ASP A 192 -9.10 -21.45 -5.81
C ASP A 192 -9.41 -20.33 -4.82
N THR A 193 -10.22 -19.36 -5.26
CA THR A 193 -10.62 -18.22 -4.43
C THR A 193 -11.69 -18.57 -3.39
N VAL A 194 -12.33 -19.73 -3.49
CA VAL A 194 -13.36 -20.20 -2.55
C VAL A 194 -12.70 -20.86 -1.35
N ASN A 195 -11.76 -21.78 -1.59
CA ASN A 195 -11.04 -22.47 -0.52
C ASN A 195 -9.76 -21.74 -0.07
N ALA A 196 -9.39 -20.66 -0.76
CA ALA A 196 -8.15 -19.91 -0.53
C ALA A 196 -6.89 -20.79 -0.68
N GLU A 197 -6.89 -21.68 -1.67
CA GLU A 197 -5.81 -22.62 -1.95
C GLU A 197 -5.20 -22.39 -3.33
N MET A 198 -3.93 -22.76 -3.47
CA MET A 198 -3.24 -22.80 -4.76
C MET A 198 -3.06 -24.26 -5.17
N GLY A 199 -3.68 -24.63 -6.29
CA GLY A 199 -3.59 -25.95 -6.89
C GLY A 199 -2.77 -25.96 -8.17
N VAL A 200 -2.55 -27.16 -8.69
CA VAL A 200 -2.04 -27.37 -10.05
C VAL A 200 -3.23 -27.30 -11.01
N GLY A 201 -3.07 -26.57 -12.12
CA GLY A 201 -4.09 -26.41 -13.13
C GLY A 201 -4.32 -27.68 -13.92
N ASP A 202 -5.58 -28.06 -14.05
CA ASP A 202 -5.97 -29.28 -14.75
C ASP A 202 -5.99 -29.11 -16.28
N TRP A 203 -5.68 -30.20 -16.97
CA TRP A 203 -5.98 -30.33 -18.40
C TRP A 203 -7.48 -30.62 -18.58
N GLN A 204 -8.23 -29.68 -19.17
CA GLN A 204 -9.67 -29.85 -19.39
C GLN A 204 -9.97 -30.24 -20.84
N THR A 205 -10.78 -31.29 -21.03
CA THR A 205 -11.34 -31.67 -22.32
C THR A 205 -12.77 -31.13 -22.43
N TYR A 206 -13.04 -30.31 -23.45
CA TYR A 206 -14.39 -29.82 -23.72
C TYR A 206 -15.08 -30.71 -24.76
N ASN A 207 -16.25 -31.25 -24.40
CA ASN A 207 -17.16 -31.84 -25.38
C ASN A 207 -18.09 -30.75 -25.92
N VAL A 208 -18.05 -30.52 -27.24
CA VAL A 208 -18.95 -29.61 -27.93
C VAL A 208 -19.99 -30.43 -28.66
N GLU A 209 -21.26 -30.31 -28.26
CA GLU A 209 -22.39 -30.91 -28.97
C GLU A 209 -23.08 -29.82 -29.80
N LEU A 210 -23.13 -30.01 -31.13
CA LEU A 210 -23.88 -29.16 -32.04
C LEU A 210 -25.34 -29.62 -32.05
N VAL A 211 -26.20 -28.88 -31.35
CA VAL A 211 -27.66 -29.06 -31.45
C VAL A 211 -28.14 -28.21 -32.62
N GLU A 212 -28.45 -28.86 -33.74
CA GLU A 212 -29.09 -28.22 -34.88
C GLU A 212 -30.58 -28.01 -34.55
N VAL A 213 -31.06 -26.76 -34.64
CA VAL A 213 -32.49 -26.45 -34.50
C VAL A 213 -33.14 -26.69 -35.86
N VAL A 214 -33.98 -27.73 -35.96
CA VAL A 214 -34.80 -28.05 -37.13
C VAL A 214 -35.99 -27.11 -37.25
#